data_AF-A0A8I6XNY9-F1
#
_entry.id   AF-A0A8I6XNY9-F1
#
_cell.length_a   1.000
_cell.length_b   1.000
_cell.length_c   1.000
_cell.angle_alpha   90.00
_cell.angle_beta   90.00
_cell.angle_gamma   90.00
#
_symmetry.space_group_name_H-M   'P 1'
#
loop_
_entity.id
_entity.type
_entity.pdbx_description
1 polymer ?
#
loop_
_entity_poly.entity_id
_entity_poly.type
_entity_poly.pdbx_seq_one_letter_code
_entity_poly.pdbx_strand_id
1 'polypeptide(L)'
;MATVGIGPYSAATAGEKNEPTRPLAYPSPSIHPATGDDIEVQDAAATTGKRRRSMQCLRRRRSVLCCGGCCVASVVIAGIVALVLALTVFKVKDPVFTMNDVTLEDVDGEFLGADDRHPVSVNATLNADISIKNPNVASFSYDRSETSFYYKGETVGVAYAPDGEVGAGRTVRMNVTLDALADRISPNVNVTDLIFGQGQDYDLTSYTEISGRVGVLGIYKRDLHIKVNCSITLEVSAFSSVQSKNTDCVANVK
;
A
#
# COMPACT_ATOMS: atom_id res chain seq x y z
N MET A 1 -47.99 6.93 -44.90
CA MET A 1 -47.05 7.50 -45.89
C MET A 1 -45.98 6.43 -46.09
N ALA A 2 -46.12 5.52 -47.07
CA ALA A 2 -45.83 5.74 -48.50
C ALA A 2 -44.34 6.13 -48.67
N THR A 3 -43.47 5.48 -49.46
CA THR A 3 -43.61 4.61 -50.64
C THR A 3 -42.17 4.17 -51.02
N VAL A 4 -41.93 2.91 -51.42
CA VAL A 4 -41.63 2.45 -52.81
C VAL A 4 -40.36 3.10 -53.39
N GLY A 5 -39.28 2.37 -53.69
CA GLY A 5 -39.10 1.45 -54.82
C GLY A 5 -37.75 1.81 -55.47
N ILE A 6 -36.98 0.94 -56.13
CA ILE A 6 -37.22 0.42 -57.48
C ILE A 6 -36.04 -0.56 -57.76
N GLY A 7 -36.32 -1.78 -58.25
CA GLY A 7 -35.35 -2.64 -58.96
C GLY A 7 -35.15 -2.15 -60.41
N PRO A 8 -34.94 -2.96 -61.45
CA PRO A 8 -34.48 -4.35 -61.54
C PRO A 8 -33.17 -4.43 -62.37
N TYR A 9 -32.67 -5.63 -62.67
CA TYR A 9 -32.36 -6.13 -64.02
C TYR A 9 -31.82 -7.56 -63.90
N SER A 10 -32.59 -8.51 -64.45
CA SER A 10 -32.22 -9.90 -64.67
C SER A 10 -31.42 -10.07 -65.97
N ALA A 11 -30.59 -11.10 -66.04
CA ALA A 11 -30.46 -11.92 -67.24
C ALA A 11 -30.10 -13.36 -66.83
N ALA A 12 -30.86 -14.30 -67.36
CA ALA A 12 -30.82 -15.74 -67.13
C ALA A 12 -30.04 -16.45 -68.24
N THR A 13 -29.61 -17.69 -67.96
CA THR A 13 -29.68 -18.92 -68.80
C THR A 13 -28.68 -19.94 -68.23
N ALA A 14 -28.84 -21.27 -68.28
CA ALA A 14 -29.92 -22.24 -68.46
C ALA A 14 -29.21 -23.62 -68.47
N GLY A 15 -29.90 -24.68 -68.07
CA GLY A 15 -29.53 -26.09 -68.34
C GLY A 15 -28.75 -26.78 -67.21
N GLU A 16 -29.07 -27.99 -66.76
CA GLU A 16 -30.10 -28.93 -67.18
C GLU A 16 -30.34 -29.93 -66.03
N LYS A 17 -31.57 -30.43 -66.00
CA LYS A 17 -32.19 -31.34 -65.03
C LYS A 17 -31.70 -32.78 -65.29
N ASN A 18 -31.64 -33.65 -64.27
CA ASN A 18 -32.43 -34.89 -64.20
C ASN A 18 -32.03 -35.83 -63.03
N GLU A 19 -33.08 -36.36 -62.41
CA GLU A 19 -33.18 -37.21 -61.22
C GLU A 19 -33.00 -38.71 -61.57
N PRO A 20 -32.67 -39.61 -60.62
CA PRO A 20 -32.15 -40.95 -60.94
C PRO A 20 -33.23 -42.02 -61.10
N THR A 21 -32.95 -43.01 -61.95
CA THR A 21 -33.74 -44.25 -62.07
C THR A 21 -32.88 -45.47 -61.69
N ARG A 22 -33.50 -46.40 -60.95
CA ARG A 22 -33.00 -47.61 -60.27
C ARG A 22 -32.77 -48.81 -61.25
N PRO A 23 -32.51 -50.05 -60.76
CA PRO A 23 -31.25 -50.78 -60.47
C PRO A 23 -30.89 -51.86 -61.54
N LEU A 24 -29.83 -52.68 -61.34
CA LEU A 24 -29.82 -54.16 -61.50
C LEU A 24 -28.46 -54.82 -61.13
N ALA A 25 -28.58 -55.93 -60.38
CA ALA A 25 -27.77 -57.17 -60.24
C ALA A 25 -26.22 -57.24 -60.26
N TYR A 26 -25.73 -58.12 -59.37
CA TYR A 26 -24.37 -58.64 -59.12
C TYR A 26 -23.67 -59.31 -60.30
N PRO A 27 -22.34 -59.50 -60.20
CA PRO A 27 -21.85 -60.88 -60.18
C PRO A 27 -20.80 -61.16 -59.09
N SER A 28 -20.86 -62.37 -58.53
CA SER A 28 -19.75 -63.01 -57.81
C SER A 28 -18.89 -63.83 -58.79
N PRO A 29 -17.56 -63.88 -58.61
CA PRO A 29 -16.74 -65.01 -59.08
C PRO A 29 -16.10 -65.72 -57.86
N SER A 30 -16.47 -66.97 -57.57
CA SER A 30 -15.94 -68.26 -58.09
C SER A 30 -14.61 -68.70 -57.46
N ILE A 31 -14.71 -69.79 -56.69
CA ILE A 31 -13.64 -70.55 -56.05
C ILE A 31 -13.11 -71.58 -57.06
N HIS A 32 -11.78 -71.68 -57.20
CA HIS A 32 -11.10 -72.87 -57.74
C HIS A 32 -10.07 -73.38 -56.73
N PRO A 33 -9.91 -74.72 -56.57
CA PRO A 33 -8.97 -75.33 -55.64
C PRO A 33 -7.65 -75.68 -56.35
N ALA A 34 -6.53 -75.50 -55.67
CA ALA A 34 -5.26 -76.13 -56.04
C ALA A 34 -4.45 -76.43 -54.77
N THR A 35 -4.23 -77.72 -54.57
CA THR A 35 -3.35 -78.36 -53.59
C THR A 35 -1.89 -78.00 -53.81
N GLY A 36 -1.15 -77.82 -52.73
CA GLY A 36 0.31 -77.77 -52.70
C GLY A 36 0.78 -77.15 -51.39
N ASP A 37 1.22 -78.00 -50.46
CA ASP A 37 1.93 -77.60 -49.25
C ASP A 37 3.08 -76.65 -49.62
N ASP A 38 3.17 -75.52 -48.91
CA ASP A 38 4.43 -74.93 -48.45
C ASP A 38 4.09 -73.83 -47.43
N ILE A 39 4.68 -73.97 -46.24
CA ILE A 39 4.60 -73.06 -45.11
C ILE A 39 5.33 -71.77 -45.47
N GLU A 40 4.70 -70.60 -45.33
CA GLU A 40 5.32 -69.46 -44.63
C GLU A 40 4.33 -68.34 -44.27
N VAL A 41 4.52 -67.86 -43.05
CA VAL A 41 3.73 -66.91 -42.28
C VAL A 41 4.08 -65.49 -42.69
N GLN A 42 3.14 -64.65 -43.14
CA GLN A 42 3.34 -63.19 -43.09
C GLN A 42 2.05 -62.36 -43.19
N ASP A 43 1.14 -62.48 -42.22
CA ASP A 43 0.04 -61.52 -42.03
C ASP A 43 -0.11 -61.11 -40.56
N ALA A 44 0.87 -60.36 -40.03
CA ALA A 44 0.80 -59.81 -38.67
C ALA A 44 1.52 -58.46 -38.47
N ALA A 45 2.05 -57.84 -39.53
CA ALA A 45 2.91 -56.65 -39.39
C ALA A 45 2.21 -55.31 -39.73
N ALA A 46 1.16 -55.30 -40.56
CA ALA A 46 0.60 -54.06 -41.12
C ALA A 46 -0.44 -53.34 -40.23
N THR A 47 -1.18 -54.07 -39.40
CA THR A 47 -2.21 -53.48 -38.50
C THR A 47 -1.61 -52.89 -37.22
N THR A 48 -0.46 -53.40 -36.77
CA THR A 48 0.24 -52.96 -35.55
C THR A 48 0.94 -51.60 -35.73
N GLY A 49 1.38 -51.28 -36.96
CA GLY A 49 2.08 -50.04 -37.29
C GLY A 49 1.19 -48.78 -37.32
N LYS A 50 -0.03 -48.89 -37.86
CA LYS A 50 -1.00 -47.76 -37.88
C LYS A 50 -1.55 -47.43 -36.49
N ARG A 51 -1.80 -48.45 -35.66
CA ARG A 51 -2.34 -48.28 -34.29
C ARG A 51 -1.32 -47.66 -33.33
N ARG A 52 -0.02 -47.99 -33.47
CA ARG A 52 1.07 -47.39 -32.68
C ARG A 52 1.33 -45.91 -33.00
N ARG A 53 1.28 -45.51 -34.27
CA ARG A 53 1.51 -44.12 -34.69
C ARG A 53 0.38 -43.17 -34.23
N SER A 54 -0.88 -43.63 -34.24
CA SER A 54 -2.04 -42.84 -33.79
C SER A 54 -2.03 -42.53 -32.29
N MET A 55 -1.70 -43.52 -31.44
CA MET A 55 -1.58 -43.34 -29.99
C MET A 55 -0.42 -42.40 -29.60
N GLN A 56 0.69 -42.41 -30.35
CA GLN A 56 1.84 -41.54 -30.10
C GLN A 56 1.54 -40.07 -30.43
N CYS A 57 0.78 -39.78 -31.49
CA CYS A 57 0.37 -38.43 -31.84
C CYS A 57 -0.61 -37.82 -30.81
N LEU A 58 -1.56 -38.60 -30.27
CA LEU A 58 -2.44 -38.12 -29.19
C LEU A 58 -1.69 -37.90 -27.86
N ARG A 59 -0.72 -38.77 -27.54
CA ARG A 59 0.10 -38.65 -26.31
C ARG A 59 1.02 -37.42 -26.36
N ARG A 60 1.57 -37.11 -27.54
CA ARG A 60 2.37 -35.89 -27.79
C ARG A 60 1.52 -34.62 -27.75
N ARG A 61 0.30 -34.64 -28.27
CA ARG A 61 -0.67 -33.53 -28.15
C ARG A 61 -1.09 -33.28 -26.70
N ARG A 62 -1.36 -34.32 -25.92
CA ARG A 62 -1.64 -34.21 -24.48
C ARG A 62 -0.45 -33.67 -23.69
N SER A 63 0.78 -34.04 -24.04
CA SER A 63 1.98 -33.53 -23.38
C SER A 63 2.22 -32.04 -23.67
N VAL A 64 1.99 -31.58 -24.90
CA VAL A 64 2.12 -30.15 -25.26
C VAL A 64 0.99 -29.31 -24.65
N LEU A 65 -0.24 -29.84 -24.60
CA LEU A 65 -1.36 -29.17 -23.92
C LEU A 65 -1.15 -29.10 -22.40
N CYS A 66 -0.54 -30.14 -21.81
CA CYS A 66 -0.19 -30.19 -20.40
C CYS A 66 0.97 -29.22 -20.07
N CYS A 67 2.03 -29.20 -20.88
CA CYS A 67 3.14 -28.26 -20.71
C CYS A 67 2.71 -26.80 -20.95
N GLY A 68 1.90 -26.53 -21.97
CA GLY A 68 1.35 -25.19 -22.23
C GLY A 68 0.42 -24.73 -21.10
N GLY A 69 -0.45 -25.61 -20.61
CA GLY A 69 -1.30 -25.34 -19.45
C GLY A 69 -0.51 -25.06 -18.17
N CYS A 70 0.55 -25.83 -17.90
CA CYS A 70 1.43 -25.59 -16.75
C CYS A 70 2.17 -24.25 -16.84
N CYS A 71 2.63 -23.84 -18.04
CA CYS A 71 3.27 -22.53 -18.23
C CYS A 71 2.29 -21.37 -18.05
N VAL A 72 1.07 -21.48 -18.58
CA VAL A 72 0.04 -20.44 -18.37
C VAL A 72 -0.33 -20.36 -16.89
N ALA A 73 -0.53 -21.50 -16.23
CA ALA A 73 -0.84 -21.54 -14.80
C ALA A 73 0.29 -20.95 -13.95
N SER A 74 1.56 -21.25 -14.24
CA SER A 74 2.69 -20.71 -13.49
C SER A 74 2.83 -19.20 -13.67
N VAL A 75 2.62 -18.67 -14.88
CA VAL A 75 2.63 -17.22 -15.14
C VAL A 75 1.48 -16.53 -14.41
N VAL A 76 0.28 -17.11 -14.42
CA VAL A 76 -0.87 -16.56 -13.69
C VAL A 76 -0.60 -16.54 -12.18
N ILE A 77 -0.08 -17.63 -11.62
CA ILE A 77 0.27 -17.70 -10.19
C ILE A 77 1.36 -16.68 -9.85
N ALA A 78 2.43 -16.59 -10.66
CA ALA A 78 3.49 -15.62 -10.46
C ALA A 78 2.96 -14.18 -10.52
N GLY A 79 2.04 -13.89 -11.44
CA GLY A 79 1.37 -12.59 -11.54
C GLY A 79 0.53 -12.26 -10.30
N ILE A 80 -0.25 -13.22 -9.80
CA ILE A 80 -1.04 -13.04 -8.56
C ILE A 80 -0.10 -12.81 -7.36
N VAL A 81 0.97 -13.59 -7.23
CA VAL A 81 1.96 -13.42 -6.16
C VAL A 81 2.61 -12.04 -6.26
N ALA A 82 3.04 -11.61 -7.45
CA ALA A 82 3.61 -10.28 -7.66
C ALA A 82 2.61 -9.17 -7.31
N LEU A 83 1.33 -9.33 -7.68
CA LEU A 83 0.28 -8.38 -7.33
C LEU A 83 0.08 -8.30 -5.81
N VAL A 84 0.00 -9.44 -5.12
CA VAL A 84 -0.13 -9.48 -3.66
C VAL A 84 1.09 -8.86 -3.00
N LEU A 85 2.30 -9.15 -3.47
CA LEU A 85 3.53 -8.54 -2.97
C LEU A 85 3.53 -7.02 -3.18
N ALA A 86 3.13 -6.54 -4.36
CA ALA A 86 3.04 -5.11 -4.62
C ALA A 86 2.04 -4.43 -3.67
N LEU A 87 0.85 -5.00 -3.50
CA LEU A 87 -0.18 -4.44 -2.61
C LEU A 87 0.21 -4.49 -1.13
N THR A 88 0.95 -5.51 -0.70
CA THR A 88 1.37 -5.66 0.70
C THR A 88 2.60 -4.83 1.05
N VAL A 89 3.58 -4.75 0.14
CA VAL A 89 4.85 -4.02 0.34
C VAL A 89 4.65 -2.51 0.18
N PHE A 90 3.84 -2.06 -0.78
CA PHE A 90 3.58 -0.63 -1.01
C PHE A 90 2.40 -0.06 -0.20
N LYS A 91 1.88 -0.80 0.78
CA LYS A 91 0.87 -0.27 1.69
C LYS A 91 1.51 0.79 2.58
N VAL A 92 1.03 2.03 2.46
CA VAL A 92 1.43 3.16 3.31
C VAL A 92 1.01 2.89 4.75
N LYS A 93 1.95 3.02 5.66
CA LYS A 93 1.85 2.90 7.11
C LYS A 93 2.07 4.27 7.74
N ASP A 94 1.45 4.49 8.89
CA ASP A 94 1.60 5.72 9.64
C ASP A 94 3.05 5.87 10.15
N PRO A 95 3.67 7.06 10.03
CA PRO A 95 4.95 7.33 10.66
C PRO A 95 4.82 7.29 12.18
N VAL A 96 5.90 6.88 12.85
CA VAL A 96 5.96 6.84 14.32
C VAL A 96 6.72 8.06 14.80
N PHE A 97 6.04 8.90 15.58
CA PHE A 97 6.64 10.06 16.24
C PHE A 97 7.04 9.66 17.66
N THR A 98 8.23 10.07 18.08
CA THR A 98 8.73 9.83 19.43
C THR A 98 9.36 11.10 19.95
N MET A 99 8.88 11.60 21.08
CA MET A 99 9.54 12.67 21.82
C MET A 99 10.63 12.02 22.67
N ASN A 100 11.89 12.32 22.38
CA ASN A 100 13.04 11.73 23.07
C ASN A 100 13.34 12.49 24.36
N ASP A 101 13.37 13.81 24.27
CA ASP A 101 13.70 14.69 25.39
C ASP A 101 13.05 16.06 25.21
N VAL A 102 12.84 16.76 26.32
CA VAL A 102 12.36 18.15 26.34
C VAL A 102 13.26 18.91 27.29
N THR A 103 13.97 19.89 26.75
CA THR A 103 14.86 20.74 27.52
C THR A 103 14.29 22.13 27.60
N LEU A 104 14.54 22.81 28.73
CA LEU A 104 14.18 24.21 28.89
C LEU A 104 15.40 25.04 28.51
N GLU A 105 15.23 25.85 27.48
CA GLU A 105 16.31 26.63 26.86
C GLU A 105 16.40 28.02 27.48
N ASP A 106 15.25 28.68 27.66
CA ASP A 106 15.20 30.01 28.25
C ASP A 106 13.91 30.26 29.02
N VAL A 107 13.98 31.15 30.01
CA VAL A 107 12.85 31.57 30.83
C VAL A 107 12.95 33.07 31.04
N ASP A 108 12.13 33.80 30.30
CA ASP A 108 12.09 35.25 30.33
C ASP A 108 10.80 35.72 31.03
N GLY A 109 10.94 36.29 32.22
CA GLY A 109 9.82 36.93 32.90
C GLY A 109 10.04 37.21 34.37
N GLU A 110 9.14 38.01 34.94
CA GLU A 110 9.18 38.36 36.35
C GLU A 110 8.19 37.45 37.10
N PHE A 111 8.68 36.79 38.15
CA PHE A 111 7.91 35.88 38.99
C PHE A 111 6.86 36.59 39.87
N LEU A 112 6.80 37.92 39.79
CA LEU A 112 5.90 38.78 40.52
C LEU A 112 5.06 39.58 39.51
N GLY A 113 4.06 38.91 38.93
CA GLY A 113 3.10 39.56 38.03
C GLY A 113 2.39 40.73 38.73
N ALA A 114 2.16 41.81 38.00
CA ALA A 114 1.45 43.01 38.48
C ALA A 114 -0.08 42.82 38.64
N ASP A 115 -0.63 41.64 38.33
CA ASP A 115 -2.06 41.33 38.33
C ASP A 115 -2.36 40.11 39.23
N ASP A 116 -3.28 40.26 40.19
CA ASP A 116 -3.66 39.24 41.18
C ASP A 116 -4.22 37.94 40.54
N ARG A 117 -4.56 37.98 39.25
CA ARG A 117 -5.07 36.83 38.48
C ARG A 117 -4.01 36.02 37.76
N HIS A 118 -2.83 36.60 37.50
CA HIS A 118 -1.73 35.95 36.79
C HIS A 118 -0.42 36.27 37.52
N PRO A 119 -0.15 35.58 38.65
CA PRO A 119 0.97 35.90 39.52
C PRO A 119 2.34 35.67 38.84
N VAL A 120 2.39 34.97 37.70
CA VAL A 120 3.61 34.69 36.94
C VAL A 120 3.39 35.06 35.48
N SER A 121 4.08 36.11 35.02
CA SER A 121 4.15 36.47 33.59
C SER A 121 5.50 36.05 33.04
N VAL A 122 5.61 34.80 32.63
CA VAL A 122 6.86 34.19 32.18
C VAL A 122 6.66 33.57 30.80
N ASN A 123 7.52 33.93 29.87
CA ASN A 123 7.70 33.23 28.61
C ASN A 123 8.77 32.16 28.83
N ALA A 124 8.48 30.92 28.45
CA ALA A 124 9.43 29.83 28.52
C ALA A 124 9.69 29.28 27.13
N THR A 125 10.96 29.18 26.76
CA THR A 125 11.40 28.57 25.51
C THR A 125 11.82 27.15 25.80
N LEU A 126 11.10 26.19 25.22
CA LEU A 126 11.38 24.77 25.36
C LEU A 126 11.95 24.24 24.04
N ASN A 127 12.95 23.38 24.13
CA ASN A 127 13.51 22.69 22.98
C ASN A 127 13.23 21.19 23.10
N ALA A 128 12.46 20.67 22.16
CA ALA A 128 12.06 19.26 22.11
C ALA A 128 12.90 18.48 21.08
N ASP A 129 13.56 17.41 21.52
CA ASP A 129 14.22 16.45 20.64
C ASP A 129 13.18 15.40 20.21
N ILE A 130 12.87 15.38 18.91
CA ILE A 130 11.85 14.53 18.32
C ILE A 130 12.48 13.60 17.29
N SER A 131 12.11 12.31 17.35
CA SER A 131 12.40 11.31 16.33
C SER A 131 11.17 11.05 15.47
N ILE A 132 11.34 11.06 14.15
CA ILE A 132 10.35 10.59 13.17
C ILE A 132 10.86 9.31 12.53
N LYS A 133 10.15 8.20 12.73
CA LYS A 133 10.44 6.92 12.09
C LYS A 133 9.47 6.66 10.95
N ASN A 134 10.03 6.36 9.77
CA ASN A 134 9.29 5.95 8.59
C ASN A 134 9.31 4.41 8.45
N PRO A 135 8.22 3.70 8.80
CA PRO A 135 8.12 2.24 8.64
C PRO A 135 7.83 1.80 7.19
N ASN A 136 7.69 2.73 6.25
CA ASN A 136 7.43 2.44 4.85
C ASN A 136 8.72 2.05 4.11
N VAL A 137 8.55 1.26 3.04
CA VAL A 137 9.64 0.87 2.14
C VAL A 137 9.99 1.94 1.10
N ALA A 138 9.27 3.06 1.12
CA ALA A 138 9.46 4.22 0.28
C ALA A 138 9.90 5.41 1.13
N SER A 139 10.64 6.35 0.54
CA SER A 139 10.96 7.59 1.24
C SER A 139 9.73 8.47 1.41
N PHE A 140 9.71 9.19 2.52
CA PHE A 140 8.63 10.08 2.93
C PHE A 140 9.22 11.48 3.11
N SER A 141 8.86 12.40 2.22
CA SER A 141 9.14 13.83 2.37
C SER A 141 7.96 14.52 3.06
N TYR A 142 8.23 15.47 3.94
CA TYR A 142 7.23 16.27 4.63
C TYR A 142 7.56 17.76 4.50
N ASP A 143 6.51 18.56 4.40
CA ASP A 143 6.61 20.01 4.36
C ASP A 143 6.75 20.57 5.78
N ARG A 144 7.11 21.86 5.87
CA ARG A 144 7.10 22.59 7.13
C ARG A 144 5.73 22.45 7.79
N SER A 145 5.72 22.08 9.07
CA SER A 145 4.50 21.89 9.83
C SER A 145 4.46 22.76 11.08
N GLU A 146 3.25 23.09 11.49
CA GLU A 146 2.96 23.85 12.70
C GLU A 146 2.28 22.91 13.71
N THR A 147 2.79 22.91 14.94
CA THR A 147 2.25 22.15 16.07
C THR A 147 1.70 23.12 17.10
N SER A 148 0.41 23.00 17.41
CA SER A 148 -0.23 23.74 18.49
C SER A 148 -0.22 22.92 19.77
N PHE A 149 0.17 23.53 20.89
CA PHE A 149 0.14 22.92 22.22
C PHE A 149 -0.99 23.50 23.06
N TYR A 150 -1.66 22.63 23.81
CA TYR A 150 -2.82 22.97 24.61
C TYR A 150 -2.65 22.46 26.04
N TYR A 151 -3.06 23.28 27.00
CA TYR A 151 -3.19 22.91 28.40
C TYR A 151 -4.63 23.16 28.84
N LYS A 152 -5.31 22.14 29.39
CA LYS A 152 -6.73 22.21 29.78
C LYS A 152 -7.67 22.77 28.69
N GLY A 153 -7.32 22.57 27.42
CA GLY A 153 -8.10 23.02 26.26
C GLY A 153 -7.79 24.45 25.78
N GLU A 154 -6.87 25.16 26.42
CA GLU A 154 -6.40 26.47 25.97
C GLU A 154 -5.04 26.36 25.28
N THR A 155 -4.83 27.11 24.19
CA THR A 155 -3.54 27.14 23.48
C THR A 155 -2.49 27.84 24.34
N VAL A 156 -1.39 27.14 24.60
CA VAL A 156 -0.27 27.63 25.42
C VAL A 156 1.00 27.91 24.62
N GLY A 157 1.08 27.44 23.38
CA GLY A 157 2.25 27.69 22.53
C GLY A 157 2.13 27.05 21.16
N VAL A 158 3.04 27.45 20.28
CA VAL A 158 3.15 26.93 18.91
C VAL A 158 4.61 26.61 18.63
N ALA A 159 4.85 25.50 17.95
CA ALA A 159 6.17 25.08 17.51
C ALA A 159 6.20 24.81 16.00
N TYR A 160 7.34 25.07 15.38
CA TYR A 160 7.51 24.90 13.93
C TYR A 160 8.55 23.83 13.64
N ALA A 161 8.16 22.78 12.92
CA ALA A 161 9.10 21.80 12.40
C ALA A 161 9.46 22.14 10.94
N PRO A 162 10.76 22.10 10.56
CA PRO A 162 11.19 22.36 9.19
C PRO A 162 10.72 21.26 8.24
N ASP A 163 10.77 21.52 6.93
CA ASP A 163 10.59 20.50 5.92
C ASP A 163 11.78 19.52 5.88
N GLY A 164 11.55 18.30 5.40
CA GLY A 164 12.59 17.29 5.33
C GLY A 164 12.18 15.99 4.65
N GLU A 165 13.08 15.01 4.64
CA GLU A 165 12.84 13.69 4.09
C GLU A 165 13.34 12.58 5.00
N VAL A 166 12.51 11.55 5.21
CA VAL A 166 12.85 10.32 5.92
C VAL A 166 12.91 9.16 4.94
N GLY A 167 14.10 8.59 4.79
CA GLY A 167 14.31 7.41 3.94
C GLY A 167 13.48 6.19 4.37
N ALA A 168 13.37 5.21 3.47
CA ALA A 168 12.67 3.96 3.73
C ALA A 168 13.22 3.22 4.96
N GLY A 169 12.35 2.88 5.92
CA GLY A 169 12.72 2.19 7.15
C GLY A 169 13.65 2.99 8.09
N ARG A 170 13.85 4.29 7.83
CA ARG A 170 14.78 5.14 8.60
C ARG A 170 14.07 5.94 9.67
N THR A 171 14.87 6.43 10.61
CA THR A 171 14.48 7.41 11.62
C THR A 171 15.32 8.66 11.44
N VAL A 172 14.70 9.83 11.50
CA VAL A 172 15.37 11.14 11.52
C VAL A 172 15.07 11.79 12.86
N ARG A 173 16.08 12.41 13.47
CA ARG A 173 15.94 13.22 14.69
C ARG A 173 16.02 14.69 14.32
N MET A 174 15.23 15.50 14.98
CA MET A 174 15.24 16.95 14.85
C MET A 174 14.95 17.61 16.19
N ASN A 175 15.44 18.83 16.35
CA ASN A 175 15.12 19.67 17.49
C ASN A 175 14.08 20.69 17.06
N VAL A 176 13.05 20.85 17.88
CA VAL A 176 11.95 21.79 17.63
C VAL A 176 11.81 22.71 18.83
N THR A 177 11.92 24.00 18.58
CA THR A 177 11.72 25.02 19.60
C THR A 177 10.23 25.35 19.73
N LEU A 178 9.76 25.41 20.97
CA LEU A 178 8.42 25.77 21.39
C LEU A 178 8.51 27.00 22.28
N ASP A 179 7.88 28.08 21.86
CA ASP A 179 7.67 29.25 22.70
C ASP A 179 6.37 29.03 23.48
N ALA A 180 6.51 28.71 24.78
CA ALA A 180 5.40 28.46 25.68
C ALA A 180 5.10 29.72 26.53
N LEU A 181 3.84 30.12 26.51
CA LEU A 181 3.27 31.19 27.32
C LEU A 181 2.93 30.61 28.70
N ALA A 182 3.89 30.65 29.63
CA ALA A 182 3.73 30.06 30.96
C ALA A 182 2.72 30.85 31.82
N ASP A 183 2.42 32.09 31.46
CA ASP A 183 1.32 32.92 31.97
C ASP A 183 -0.07 32.27 31.79
N ARG A 184 -0.27 31.48 30.73
CA ARG A 184 -1.52 30.69 30.53
C ARG A 184 -1.55 29.41 31.34
N ILE A 185 -0.39 28.92 31.76
CA ILE A 185 -0.24 27.72 32.62
C ILE A 185 -0.31 28.13 34.11
N SER A 186 0.19 29.34 34.42
CA SER A 186 0.29 29.98 35.74
C SER A 186 -0.95 29.92 36.64
N PRO A 187 -2.20 30.16 36.19
CA PRO A 187 -3.35 30.16 37.10
C PRO A 187 -3.61 28.80 37.77
N ASN A 188 -2.94 27.73 37.32
CA ASN A 188 -3.04 26.39 37.87
C ASN A 188 -1.73 25.89 38.51
N VAL A 189 -0.65 26.69 38.51
CA VAL A 189 0.63 26.25 39.10
C VAL A 189 0.63 26.53 40.60
N ASN A 190 0.74 25.48 41.40
CA ASN A 190 0.97 25.65 42.83
C ASN A 190 2.47 25.92 43.05
N VAL A 191 2.82 27.20 43.10
CA VAL A 191 4.18 27.69 43.35
C VAL A 191 4.83 27.06 44.59
N THR A 192 4.04 26.77 45.63
CA THR A 192 4.57 26.14 46.83
C THR A 192 5.05 24.71 46.56
N ASP A 193 4.34 23.94 45.74
CA ASP A 193 4.71 22.55 45.43
C ASP A 193 5.92 22.49 44.49
N LEU A 194 5.99 23.42 43.54
CA LEU A 194 7.16 23.64 42.68
C LEU A 194 8.42 23.96 43.49
N ILE A 195 8.33 24.81 44.54
CA ILE A 195 9.48 25.24 45.35
C ILE A 195 9.85 24.21 46.44
N PHE A 196 8.87 23.52 47.04
CA PHE A 196 9.10 22.59 48.15
C PHE A 196 9.39 21.13 47.72
N GLY A 197 9.59 20.89 46.42
CA GLY A 197 10.34 19.72 45.93
C GLY A 197 9.51 18.50 45.53
N GLN A 198 8.20 18.64 45.36
CA GLN A 198 7.39 17.63 44.66
C GLN A 198 7.26 18.10 43.21
N GLY A 199 8.00 17.47 42.29
CA GLY A 199 7.86 17.76 40.86
C GLY A 199 6.39 17.75 40.45
N GLN A 200 5.96 18.77 39.72
CA GLN A 200 4.57 18.90 39.28
C GLN A 200 4.41 18.33 37.89
N ASP A 201 3.37 17.52 37.72
CA ASP A 201 3.04 16.91 36.44
C ASP A 201 2.03 17.78 35.69
N TYR A 202 2.36 18.15 34.46
CA TYR A 202 1.55 18.93 33.55
C TYR A 202 1.16 18.10 32.34
N ASP A 203 -0.14 17.85 32.23
CA ASP A 203 -0.73 17.18 31.08
C ASP A 203 -1.00 18.19 29.96
N LEU A 204 -0.24 18.07 28.90
CA LEU A 204 -0.34 18.85 27.68
C LEU A 204 -0.87 17.97 26.55
N THR A 205 -1.68 18.54 25.68
CA THR A 205 -2.04 17.92 24.42
C THR A 205 -1.46 18.72 23.27
N SER A 206 -1.12 18.06 22.18
CA SER A 206 -0.64 18.72 20.97
C SER A 206 -1.37 18.23 19.73
N TYR A 207 -1.50 19.13 18.77
CA TYR A 207 -2.08 18.85 17.47
C TYR A 207 -1.17 19.37 16.36
N THR A 208 -0.89 18.51 15.40
CA THR A 208 -0.07 18.84 14.23
C THR A 208 -0.76 18.33 12.97
N GLU A 209 -0.75 19.17 11.93
CA GLU A 209 -1.11 18.76 10.57
C GLU A 209 0.12 18.88 9.67
N ILE A 210 0.48 17.77 9.03
CA ILE A 210 1.68 17.64 8.21
C ILE A 210 1.24 17.22 6.81
N SER A 211 1.61 18.05 5.83
CA SER A 211 1.52 17.67 4.42
C SER A 211 2.81 16.96 4.04
N GLY A 212 2.69 15.86 3.31
CA GLY A 212 3.84 15.10 2.88
C GLY A 212 3.60 14.34 1.59
N ARG A 213 4.64 13.66 1.15
CA ARG A 213 4.65 12.93 -0.11
C ARG A 213 5.50 11.68 0.01
N VAL A 214 4.98 10.57 -0.51
CA VAL A 214 5.70 9.30 -0.58
C VAL A 214 6.07 8.99 -2.04
N GLY A 215 7.33 8.61 -2.25
CA GLY A 215 7.85 8.23 -3.56
C GLY A 215 8.12 6.73 -3.66
N VAL A 216 7.28 6.01 -4.41
CA VAL A 216 7.46 4.57 -4.63
C VAL A 216 8.34 4.35 -5.86
N LEU A 217 9.56 3.84 -5.64
CA LEU A 217 10.56 3.53 -6.68
C LEU A 217 10.86 4.68 -7.66
N GLY A 218 10.60 5.93 -7.24
CA GLY A 218 10.80 7.13 -8.07
C GLY A 218 9.80 7.33 -9.22
N ILE A 219 8.89 6.39 -9.46
CA ILE A 219 7.95 6.42 -10.60
C ILE A 219 6.59 6.94 -10.15
N TYR A 220 6.12 6.51 -8.98
CA TYR A 220 4.80 6.87 -8.45
C TYR A 220 4.95 7.75 -7.22
N LYS A 221 4.31 8.92 -7.25
CA LYS A 221 4.27 9.88 -6.13
C LYS A 221 2.83 9.96 -5.63
N ARG A 222 2.67 9.93 -4.32
CA ARG A 222 1.38 10.10 -3.65
C ARG A 222 1.53 11.13 -2.55
N ASP A 223 0.66 12.12 -2.55
CA ASP A 223 0.55 13.09 -1.47
C ASP A 223 -0.20 12.44 -0.30
N LEU A 224 0.22 12.80 0.91
CA LEU A 224 -0.27 12.27 2.18
C LEU A 224 -0.62 13.45 3.07
N HIS A 225 -1.76 13.35 3.75
CA HIS A 225 -2.13 14.28 4.82
C HIS A 225 -2.08 13.56 6.15
N ILE A 226 -1.18 13.98 7.03
CA ILE A 226 -0.92 13.33 8.31
C ILE A 226 -1.39 14.23 9.42
N LYS A 227 -2.26 13.70 10.27
CA LYS A 227 -2.70 14.38 11.51
C LYS A 227 -2.10 13.65 12.69
N VAL A 228 -1.42 14.39 13.55
CA VAL A 228 -0.79 13.85 14.75
C VAL A 228 -1.44 14.48 15.96
N ASN A 229 -1.86 13.64 16.90
CA ASN A 229 -2.33 14.06 18.21
C ASN A 229 -1.42 13.41 19.24
N CYS A 230 -0.87 14.18 20.16
CA CYS A 230 -0.11 13.63 21.28
C CYS A 230 -0.66 14.08 22.62
N SER A 231 -0.59 13.19 23.60
CA SER A 231 -0.77 13.46 25.03
C SER A 231 0.59 13.34 25.71
N ILE A 232 1.03 14.42 26.34
CA ILE A 232 2.37 14.56 26.91
C ILE A 232 2.21 14.94 28.38
N THR A 233 2.87 14.19 29.26
CA THR A 233 2.95 14.54 30.69
C THR A 233 4.36 15.00 30.98
N LEU A 234 4.50 16.29 31.30
CA LEU A 234 5.77 16.91 31.68
C LEU A 234 5.89 16.99 33.20
N GLU A 235 7.01 16.56 33.74
CA GLU A 235 7.40 16.84 35.12
C GLU A 235 8.27 18.10 35.14
N VAL A 236 7.86 19.09 35.94
CA VAL A 236 8.60 20.33 36.15
C VAL A 236 9.07 20.39 37.61
N SER A 237 10.36 20.67 37.81
CA SER A 237 10.95 20.82 39.14
C SER A 237 11.47 22.24 39.40
N ALA A 238 11.63 22.60 40.68
CA ALA A 238 12.04 23.92 41.20
C ALA A 238 13.26 24.55 40.50
N PHE A 239 14.12 23.72 39.91
CA PHE A 239 15.41 24.13 39.34
C PHE A 239 15.39 24.18 37.80
N SER A 240 14.23 24.41 37.20
CA SER A 240 14.05 24.60 35.74
C SER A 240 14.32 23.34 34.90
N SER A 241 14.33 22.15 35.51
CA SER A 241 14.36 20.91 34.74
C SER A 241 12.93 20.57 34.32
N VAL A 242 12.69 20.57 33.02
CA VAL A 242 11.49 19.98 32.42
C VAL A 242 11.90 18.60 31.92
N GLN A 243 11.12 17.57 32.23
CA GLN A 243 11.33 16.22 31.69
C GLN A 243 10.00 15.65 31.20
N SER A 244 10.03 14.94 30.08
CA SER A 244 8.86 14.18 29.64
C SER A 244 8.79 12.84 30.40
N LYS A 245 7.73 12.63 31.19
CA LYS A 245 7.46 11.35 31.87
C LYS A 245 6.77 10.35 30.96
N ASN A 246 5.76 10.84 30.24
CA ASN A 246 4.95 10.01 29.36
C ASN A 246 4.64 10.78 28.09
N THR A 247 4.69 10.10 26.95
CA THR A 247 4.29 10.66 25.67
C THR A 247 3.63 9.59 24.85
N ASP A 248 2.37 9.81 24.51
CA ASP A 248 1.60 8.97 23.60
C ASP A 248 1.21 9.79 22.38
N CYS A 249 1.65 9.37 21.20
CA CYS A 249 1.44 10.07 19.94
C CYS A 249 0.75 9.14 18.95
N VAL A 250 -0.41 9.57 18.45
CA VAL A 250 -1.17 8.85 17.44
C VAL A 250 -1.15 9.66 16.15
N ALA A 251 -0.52 9.08 15.12
CA ALA A 251 -0.52 9.60 13.76
C ALA A 251 -1.60 8.90 12.92
N ASN A 252 -2.32 9.68 12.12
CA ASN A 252 -3.28 9.16 11.14
C ASN A 252 -3.00 9.73 9.76
N VAL A 253 -2.72 8.86 8.80
CA VAL A 253 -2.51 9.21 7.39
C VAL A 253 -3.80 9.07 6.59
N LYS A 254 -4.17 10.12 5.84
CA LYS A 254 -5.27 10.12 4.86
C LYS A 254 -4.74 10.14 3.42
#